data_AF-A0A0L0D5M7-F1
#
_entry.id   AF-A0A0L0D5M7-F1
#
_cell.length_a   1.000
_cell.length_b   1.000
_cell.length_c   1.000
_cell.angle_alpha   90.00
_cell.angle_beta   90.00
_cell.angle_gamma   90.00
#
_symmetry.space_group_name_H-M   'P 1'
#
loop_
_entity.id
_entity.type
_entity.pdbx_description
1 polymer ?
#
loop_
_entity_poly.entity_id
_entity_poly.type
_entity_poly.pdbx_seq_one_letter_code
_entity_poly.pdbx_strand_id
1 'polypeptide(L)'
;MATKQAVLLISSYGGNLAQEKNTKKVVDWCEIKKVKVEMVDGADADNRDLRNTLWGISGSRGYPQMFIKTGDDYAFVGDYDGLEGLIETETWDAAFDGVESTEA
;
A
#
# COMPACT_ATOMS: atom_id res chain seq x y z
N MET A 1 -17.39 13.77 -5.08
CA MET A 1 -16.92 12.52 -4.45
C MET A 1 -15.42 12.48 -4.70
N ALA A 2 -14.59 12.55 -3.66
CA ALA A 2 -13.15 12.41 -3.84
C ALA A 2 -12.86 10.94 -4.15
N THR A 3 -12.13 10.67 -5.23
CA THR A 3 -11.73 9.31 -5.60
C THR A 3 -10.70 8.81 -4.60
N LYS A 4 -10.92 7.63 -4.03
CA LYS A 4 -9.94 6.96 -3.17
C LYS A 4 -9.07 6.03 -4.02
N GLN A 5 -7.76 6.10 -3.87
CA GLN A 5 -6.80 5.27 -4.59
C GLN A 5 -5.90 4.54 -3.59
N ALA A 6 -5.74 3.22 -3.73
CA ALA A 6 -4.76 2.49 -2.92
C ALA A 6 -3.35 2.77 -3.45
N VAL A 7 -2.40 2.98 -2.54
CA VAL A 7 -1.00 3.27 -2.84
C VAL A 7 -0.14 2.33 -2.00
N LEU A 8 0.65 1.49 -2.67
CA LEU A 8 1.56 0.55 -2.04
C LEU A 8 2.98 1.10 -2.12
N LEU A 9 3.55 1.43 -0.97
CA LEU A 9 4.94 1.83 -0.85
C LEU A 9 5.83 0.58 -0.83
N ILE A 10 6.63 0.44 -1.87
CA ILE A 10 7.58 -0.66 -2.06
C ILE A 10 9.01 -0.11 -2.11
N SER A 11 10.00 -0.98 -2.14
CA SER A 11 11.40 -0.58 -2.34
C SER A 11 12.08 -1.56 -3.27
N SER A 12 12.46 -1.11 -4.46
CA SER A 12 13.19 -1.95 -5.42
C SER A 12 14.69 -2.03 -5.09
N TYR A 13 15.25 -1.02 -4.40
CA TYR A 13 16.61 -1.10 -3.85
C TYR A 13 16.58 -1.57 -2.39
N GLY A 14 16.91 -2.82 -2.19
CA GLY A 14 17.17 -3.38 -0.87
C GLY A 14 17.19 -4.88 -1.01
N GLY A 15 18.37 -5.49 -0.93
CA GLY A 15 18.58 -6.94 -1.09
C GLY A 15 17.98 -7.79 0.04
N ASN A 16 16.83 -7.41 0.57
CA ASN A 16 16.10 -8.11 1.60
C ASN A 16 14.95 -8.90 0.97
N LEU A 17 15.25 -10.16 0.67
CA LEU A 17 14.33 -11.13 0.06
C LEU A 17 12.98 -11.23 0.80
N ALA A 18 12.95 -10.92 2.11
CA ALA A 18 11.72 -10.91 2.90
C ALA A 18 10.77 -9.77 2.48
N GLN A 19 11.30 -8.58 2.18
CA GLN A 19 10.50 -7.43 1.76
C GLN A 19 9.89 -7.66 0.38
N GLU A 20 10.65 -8.24 -0.55
CA GLU A 20 10.13 -8.62 -1.87
C GLU A 20 9.01 -9.65 -1.76
N LYS A 21 9.18 -10.69 -0.92
CA LYS A 21 8.13 -11.69 -0.70
C LYS A 21 6.86 -11.09 -0.09
N ASN A 22 7.01 -10.23 0.90
CA ASN A 22 5.88 -9.56 1.55
C ASN A 22 5.17 -8.62 0.56
N THR A 23 5.93 -7.87 -0.22
CA THR A 23 5.39 -6.98 -1.27
C THR A 23 4.60 -7.77 -2.29
N LYS A 24 5.18 -8.88 -2.79
CA LYS A 24 4.51 -9.76 -3.75
C LYS A 24 3.18 -10.28 -3.20
N LYS A 25 3.16 -10.79 -1.97
CA LYS A 25 1.91 -11.24 -1.31
C LYS A 25 0.84 -10.14 -1.26
N VAL A 26 1.22 -8.92 -0.88
CA VAL A 26 0.27 -7.80 -0.81
C VAL A 26 -0.28 -7.44 -2.19
N VAL A 27 0.56 -7.46 -3.23
CA VAL A 27 0.13 -7.27 -4.62
C VAL A 27 -0.83 -8.37 -5.04
N ASP A 28 -0.49 -9.64 -4.80
CA ASP A 28 -1.37 -10.78 -5.09
C ASP A 28 -2.74 -10.62 -4.40
N TRP A 29 -2.79 -10.16 -3.13
CA TRP A 29 -4.05 -9.89 -2.44
C TRP A 29 -4.86 -8.78 -3.10
N CYS A 30 -4.21 -7.68 -3.51
CA CYS A 30 -4.87 -6.60 -4.24
C CYS A 30 -5.46 -7.09 -5.57
N GLU A 31 -4.72 -7.92 -6.31
CA GLU A 31 -5.19 -8.52 -7.56
C GLU A 31 -6.39 -9.46 -7.34
N ILE A 32 -6.30 -10.35 -6.35
CA ILE A 32 -7.40 -11.28 -5.99
C ILE A 32 -8.66 -10.51 -5.60
N LYS A 33 -8.51 -9.44 -4.83
CA LYS A 33 -9.60 -8.56 -4.37
C LYS A 33 -10.01 -7.51 -5.41
N LYS A 34 -9.37 -7.49 -6.59
CA LYS A 34 -9.59 -6.54 -7.69
C LYS A 34 -9.47 -5.06 -7.27
N VAL A 35 -8.62 -4.79 -6.29
CA VAL A 35 -8.32 -3.42 -5.84
C VAL A 35 -7.22 -2.84 -6.71
N LYS A 36 -7.47 -1.67 -7.30
CA LYS A 36 -6.47 -0.96 -8.08
C LYS A 36 -5.50 -0.28 -7.12
N VAL A 37 -4.25 -0.72 -7.15
CA VAL A 37 -3.18 -0.20 -6.30
C VAL A 37 -2.06 0.43 -7.13
N GLU A 38 -1.64 1.62 -6.73
CA GLU A 38 -0.50 2.32 -7.31
C GLU A 38 0.77 1.93 -6.53
N MET A 39 1.69 1.23 -7.20
CA MET A 39 2.98 0.88 -6.61
C MET A 39 3.93 2.08 -6.69
N VAL A 40 4.34 2.60 -5.53
CA VAL A 40 5.30 3.69 -5.40
C VAL A 40 6.60 3.13 -4.91
N ASP A 41 7.66 3.33 -5.67
CA ASP A 41 9.00 2.89 -5.28
C ASP A 41 9.69 3.95 -4.41
N GLY A 42 9.85 3.65 -3.12
CA GLY A 42 10.56 4.49 -2.16
C GLY A 42 12.10 4.43 -2.29
N ALA A 43 12.63 3.50 -3.08
CA ALA A 43 14.05 3.51 -3.46
C ALA A 43 14.37 4.58 -4.49
N ASP A 44 13.39 5.01 -5.26
CA ASP A 44 13.58 6.04 -6.28
C ASP A 44 13.86 7.40 -5.62
N ALA A 45 14.86 8.10 -6.14
CA ALA A 45 15.23 9.43 -5.65
C ALA A 45 14.14 10.46 -5.94
N ASP A 46 13.40 10.29 -7.03
CA ASP A 46 12.28 11.17 -7.40
C ASP A 46 11.10 11.04 -6.41
N ASN A 47 10.95 9.88 -5.76
CA ASN A 47 9.90 9.64 -4.76
C ASN A 47 10.35 9.95 -3.32
N ARG A 48 11.52 10.55 -3.12
CA ARG A 48 12.10 10.77 -1.78
C ARG A 48 11.18 11.61 -0.88
N ASP A 49 10.60 12.67 -1.42
CA ASP A 49 9.70 13.57 -0.69
C ASP A 49 8.37 12.89 -0.36
N LEU A 50 7.81 12.13 -1.31
CA LEU A 50 6.60 11.34 -1.11
C LEU A 50 6.82 10.25 -0.04
N ARG A 51 7.92 9.49 -0.15
CA ARG A 51 8.29 8.47 0.84
C ARG A 51 8.44 9.06 2.23
N ASN A 52 9.12 10.19 2.38
CA ASN A 52 9.29 10.83 3.68
C ASN A 52 7.93 11.25 4.27
N THR A 53 7.01 11.73 3.43
CA THR A 53 5.64 12.06 3.82
C THR A 53 4.89 10.80 4.28
N LEU A 54 4.92 9.73 3.49
CA LEU A 54 4.28 8.45 3.81
C LEU A 54 4.82 7.82 5.10
N TRP A 55 6.14 7.85 5.31
CA TRP A 55 6.76 7.42 6.56
C TRP A 55 6.39 8.29 7.75
N GLY A 56 6.18 9.59 7.53
CA GLY A 56 5.66 10.50 8.55
C GLY A 56 4.24 10.09 8.99
N ILE A 57 3.41 9.66 8.05
CA ILE A 57 2.03 9.22 8.30
C ILE A 57 1.99 7.85 8.98
N SER A 58 2.77 6.88 8.48
CA SER A 58 2.81 5.52 9.08
C SER A 58 3.56 5.47 10.41
N GLY A 59 4.38 6.48 10.72
CA GLY A 59 5.24 6.52 11.89
C GLY A 59 6.36 5.46 11.88
N SER A 60 6.47 4.68 10.80
CA SER A 60 7.37 3.52 10.70
C SER A 60 8.09 3.51 9.37
N ARG A 61 9.40 3.25 9.40
CA ARG A 61 10.24 3.12 8.21
C ARG A 61 10.35 1.66 7.81
N GLY A 62 9.42 1.21 6.98
CA GLY A 62 9.35 -0.18 6.54
C GLY A 62 8.71 -0.34 5.17
N TYR A 63 8.84 -1.55 4.63
CA TYR A 63 8.24 -1.97 3.36
C TYR A 63 7.79 -3.44 3.49
N PRO A 64 6.66 -3.85 2.87
CA PRO A 64 5.67 -2.99 2.19
C PRO A 64 4.77 -2.23 3.18
N GLN A 65 4.27 -1.07 2.76
CA GLN A 65 3.26 -0.29 3.51
C GLN A 65 2.14 0.15 2.58
N MET A 66 0.90 0.02 3.02
CA MET A 66 -0.28 0.41 2.25
C MET A 66 -0.88 1.72 2.76
N PHE A 67 -1.25 2.57 1.81
CA PHE A 67 -1.89 3.85 2.04
C PHE A 67 -3.11 3.99 1.13
N ILE A 68 -4.07 4.81 1.54
CA ILE A 68 -5.20 5.22 0.72
C ILE A 68 -5.07 6.72 0.48
N LYS A 69 -4.90 7.10 -0.77
CA LYS A 69 -4.91 8.49 -1.22
C LYS A 69 -6.36 8.92 -1.47
N THR A 70 -6.78 10.03 -0.86
CA THR A 70 -8.10 10.64 -1.07
C THR A 70 -7.90 12.11 -1.44
N GLY A 71 -7.92 12.42 -2.75
CA GLY A 71 -7.50 13.75 -3.22
C GLY A 71 -6.00 13.97 -2.98
N ASP A 72 -5.66 14.96 -2.15
CA ASP A 72 -4.28 15.31 -1.77
C ASP A 72 -3.82 14.67 -0.44
N ASP A 73 -4.75 14.07 0.31
CA ASP A 73 -4.47 13.43 1.60
C ASP A 73 -4.13 11.94 1.44
N TYR A 74 -3.26 11.45 2.33
CA TYR A 74 -2.87 10.05 2.42
C TYR A 74 -3.22 9.49 3.80
N ALA A 75 -3.91 8.37 3.85
CA ALA A 75 -4.24 7.65 5.07
C ALA A 75 -3.46 6.33 5.13
N PHE A 76 -2.76 6.08 6.23
CA PHE A 76 -2.10 4.79 6.44
C PHE A 76 -3.13 3.70 6.76
N VAL A 77 -3.10 2.60 6.01
CA VAL A 77 -3.97 1.44 6.23
C VAL A 77 -3.28 0.44 7.15
N GLY A 78 -2.04 0.10 6.83
CA GLY A 78 -1.29 -0.93 7.52
C GLY A 78 0.02 -1.26 6.82
N ASP A 79 0.93 -1.87 7.55
CA ASP A 79 2.08 -2.57 7.01
C ASP A 79 1.69 -4.02 6.66
N TYR A 80 2.67 -4.86 6.31
CA TYR A 80 2.41 -6.25 5.96
C TYR A 80 1.58 -7.00 7.01
N ASP A 81 1.91 -6.87 8.30
CA ASP A 81 1.24 -7.57 9.40
C ASP A 81 -0.21 -7.08 9.55
N GLY A 82 -0.41 -5.75 9.49
CA GLY A 82 -1.74 -5.16 9.49
C GLY A 82 -2.60 -5.63 8.30
N LEU A 83 -2.02 -5.71 7.10
CA LEU A 83 -2.70 -6.17 5.89
C LEU A 83 -3.03 -7.66 5.94
N GLU A 84 -2.12 -8.48 6.46
CA GLU A 84 -2.35 -9.91 6.68
C GLU A 84 -3.54 -10.11 7.63
N GLY A 85 -3.57 -9.37 8.73
CA GLY A 85 -4.70 -9.36 9.67
C GLY A 85 -6.03 -8.97 9.02
N LEU A 86 -6.06 -8.01 8.09
CA LEU A 86 -7.28 -7.63 7.36
C LEU A 86 -7.79 -8.75 6.44
N ILE A 87 -6.88 -9.54 5.86
CA ILE A 87 -7.24 -10.70 5.05
C ILE A 87 -7.78 -11.82 5.95
N GLU A 88 -7.09 -12.12 7.05
CA GLU A 88 -7.50 -13.16 8.00
C GLU A 88 -8.83 -12.87 8.69
N THR A 89 -9.13 -11.60 8.95
CA THR A 89 -10.39 -11.15 9.57
C THR A 89 -11.49 -10.81 8.56
N GLU A 90 -11.24 -11.00 7.26
CA GLU A 90 -12.16 -10.68 6.16
C GLU A 90 -12.63 -9.21 6.13
N THR A 91 -11.91 -8.29 6.79
CA THR A 91 -12.24 -6.85 6.80
C THR A 91 -11.57 -6.06 5.69
N TRP A 92 -10.86 -6.73 4.79
CA TRP A 92 -10.21 -6.11 3.63
C TRP A 92 -11.17 -5.24 2.81
N ASP A 93 -12.32 -5.78 2.41
CA ASP A 93 -13.28 -5.06 1.57
C ASP A 93 -13.80 -3.78 2.24
N ALA A 94 -13.93 -3.78 3.57
CA ALA A 94 -14.31 -2.59 4.33
C ALA A 94 -13.17 -1.55 4.40
N ALA A 95 -11.91 -2.00 4.52
CA ALA A 95 -10.74 -1.12 4.53
C ALA A 95 -10.53 -0.41 3.19
N PHE A 96 -10.87 -1.07 2.08
CA PHE A 96 -10.77 -0.54 0.72
C PHE A 96 -12.11 -0.09 0.14
N ASP A 97 -13.13 0.14 0.98
CA ASP A 97 -14.45 0.60 0.54
C ASP A 97 -14.37 1.95 -0.19
N GLY A 98 -14.86 1.96 -1.44
CA GLY A 98 -14.84 3.12 -2.33
C GLY A 98 -13.47 3.43 -2.95
N VAL A 99 -12.48 2.54 -2.80
CA VAL A 99 -11.21 2.61 -3.55
C VAL A 99 -11.45 2.19 -4.99
N GLU A 100 -10.75 2.84 -5.93
CA GLU A 100 -10.78 2.44 -7.33
C GLU A 100 -10.56 0.93 -7.45
N SER A 101 -11.52 0.27 -8.07
CA SER A 101 -11.43 -1.15 -8.40
C SER A 101 -10.90 -1.27 -9.82
N THR A 102 -10.11 -2.29 -10.11
CA THR A 102 -9.81 -2.59 -11.50
C THR A 102 -11.06 -3.22 -12.10
N GLU A 103 -11.83 -2.44 -12.85
CA GLU A 103 -12.87 -2.99 -13.72
C GLU A 103 -12.19 -3.93 -14.72
N ALA A 104 -12.57 -5.20 -14.70
CA ALA A 104 -12.25 -6.20 -15.70
C ALA A 104 -13.54 -6.65 -16.37
#